data_AF-A0A2H9NUK1-F1
#
_entry.id   AF-A0A2H9NUK1-F1
#
_cell.length_a   1.000
_cell.length_b   1.000
_cell.length_c   1.000
_cell.angle_alpha   90.00
_cell.angle_beta   90.00
_cell.angle_gamma   90.00
#
_symmetry.space_group_name_H-M   'P 1'
#
loop_
_entity.id
_entity.type
_entity.pdbx_description
1 polymer ?
#
loop_
_entity_poly.entity_id
_entity_poly.type
_entity_poly.pdbx_seq_one_letter_code
_entity_poly.pdbx_strand_id
1 'polypeptide(L)'
;KNNERLAVVCPVNIFKKTKEGKVELVEKNIPDCTLCMACVDEEPEGVKVYKNSSDIMVFIESWGQLDPEVMVTKGVELLTGKCDGFEKSLKA
;
A
#
# COMPACT_ATOMS: atom_id res chain seq x y z
N LYS A 1 9.36 10.71 24.89
CA LYS A 1 8.96 9.39 25.43
C LYS A 1 9.38 8.36 24.41
N ASN A 2 9.97 7.24 24.85
CA ASN A 2 10.43 6.20 23.95
C ASN A 2 9.56 4.98 24.22
N ASN A 3 8.52 4.81 23.40
CA ASN A 3 7.53 3.76 23.64
C ASN A 3 8.04 2.45 23.05
N GLU A 4 8.71 1.70 23.91
CA GLU A 4 9.27 0.39 23.62
C GLU A 4 8.27 -0.62 23.05
N ARG A 5 6.97 -0.40 23.25
CA ARG A 5 5.91 -1.28 22.74
C ARG A 5 5.68 -1.14 21.24
N LEU A 6 6.10 -0.04 20.61
CA LEU A 6 5.96 0.16 19.15
C LEU A 6 6.64 -0.97 18.34
N ALA A 7 7.77 -1.49 18.83
CA ALA A 7 8.49 -2.59 18.19
C ALA A 7 7.77 -3.95 18.30
N VAL A 8 6.72 -4.07 19.12
CA VAL A 8 6.01 -5.33 19.36
C VAL A 8 4.54 -5.26 18.90
N VAL A 9 3.94 -4.06 18.93
CA VAL A 9 2.53 -3.87 18.58
C VAL A 9 2.26 -4.01 17.07
N CYS A 10 3.27 -3.76 16.23
CA CYS A 10 3.12 -3.88 14.78
C CYS A 10 3.27 -5.35 14.33
N PRO A 11 2.23 -5.99 13.75
CA PRO A 11 2.29 -7.39 13.35
C PRO A 11 3.32 -7.68 12.23
N VAL A 12 3.70 -6.65 11.47
CA VAL A 12 4.66 -6.74 10.35
C VAL A 12 5.99 -6.03 10.62
N ASN A 13 6.23 -5.64 11.88
CA ASN A 13 7.52 -5.11 12.34
C ASN A 13 8.03 -3.88 11.56
N ILE A 14 7.16 -2.89 11.28
CA ILE A 14 7.59 -1.62 10.66
C ILE A 14 8.43 -0.75 11.61
N PHE A 15 8.52 -1.11 12.90
CA PHE A 15 9.32 -0.44 13.90
C PHE A 15 10.36 -1.41 14.48
N LYS A 16 11.58 -0.94 14.73
CA LYS A 16 12.64 -1.68 15.43
C LYS A 16 13.25 -0.83 16.55
N LYS A 17 13.74 -1.48 17.60
CA LYS A 17 14.56 -0.82 18.62
C LYS A 17 16.02 -0.72 18.18
N THR A 18 16.66 0.41 18.47
CA THR A 18 18.10 0.60 18.30
C THR A 18 18.84 0.15 19.57
N LYS A 19 20.17 -0.02 19.45
CA LYS A 19 21.03 -0.33 20.60
C LYS A 19 21.05 0.78 21.66
N GLU A 20 20.74 2.00 21.25
CA GLU A 20 20.63 3.18 22.11
C GLU A 20 19.24 3.29 22.77
N GLY A 21 18.39 2.28 22.57
CA GLY A 21 17.03 2.20 23.11
C GLY A 21 15.97 2.89 22.25
N LYS A 22 16.32 3.70 21.24
CA LYS A 22 15.38 4.45 20.39
C LYS A 22 14.54 3.53 19.49
N VAL A 23 13.45 4.04 18.94
CA VAL A 23 12.65 3.36 17.91
C VAL A 23 12.95 3.97 16.54
N GLU A 24 13.15 3.12 15.54
CA GLU A 24 13.36 3.48 14.13
C GLU A 24 12.36 2.77 13.23
N LEU A 25 12.02 3.39 12.10
CA LEU A 25 11.25 2.73 11.05
C LEU A 25 12.10 1.71 10.29
N VAL A 26 11.45 0.64 9.87
CA VAL A 26 11.98 -0.37 8.95
C VAL A 26 11.31 -0.16 7.60
N GLU A 27 11.87 0.74 6.78
CA GLU A 27 11.24 1.22 5.54
C GLU A 27 10.83 0.08 4.59
N LYS A 28 11.67 -0.97 4.48
CA LYS A 28 11.38 -2.15 3.66
C LYS A 28 10.10 -2.91 4.05
N ASN A 29 9.60 -2.75 5.27
CA ASN A 29 8.39 -3.42 5.76
C ASN A 29 7.14 -2.53 5.66
N ILE A 30 7.28 -1.24 5.31
CA ILE A 30 6.13 -0.32 5.19
C ILE A 30 5.06 -0.85 4.21
N PRO A 31 5.41 -1.44 3.05
CA PRO A 31 4.42 -2.01 2.13
C PRO A 31 3.55 -3.13 2.74
N ASP A 32 4.06 -3.83 3.76
CA ASP A 32 3.34 -4.92 4.44
C ASP A 32 2.34 -4.39 5.48
N CYS A 33 2.30 -3.07 5.72
CA CYS A 33 1.40 -2.47 6.69
C CYS A 33 -0.08 -2.68 6.32
N THR A 34 -0.82 -3.32 7.21
CA THR A 34 -2.25 -3.62 7.03
C THR A 34 -3.18 -2.50 7.53
N LEU A 35 -2.63 -1.33 7.87
CA LEU A 35 -3.39 -0.17 8.40
C LEU A 35 -4.25 -0.50 9.64
N CYS A 36 -3.78 -1.41 10.50
CA CYS A 36 -4.50 -1.80 11.72
C CYS A 36 -4.57 -0.72 12.81
N MET A 37 -3.88 0.41 12.66
CA MET A 37 -3.83 1.57 13.57
C MET A 37 -3.25 1.34 14.98
N ALA A 38 -2.87 0.11 15.35
CA ALA A 38 -2.39 -0.21 16.69
C ALA A 38 -1.16 0.61 17.15
N CYS A 39 -0.28 1.02 16.22
CA CYS A 39 0.84 1.90 16.53
C CYS A 39 0.44 3.35 16.86
N VAL A 40 -0.68 3.82 16.30
CA VAL A 40 -1.25 5.14 16.60
C VAL A 40 -1.92 5.10 17.97
N ASP A 41 -2.63 4.02 18.30
CA ASP A 41 -3.25 3.85 19.62
C ASP A 41 -2.19 3.78 20.74
N GLU A 42 -1.06 3.12 20.48
CA GLU A 42 0.03 2.99 21.43
C GLU A 42 0.82 4.31 21.61
N GLU A 43 1.00 5.12 20.57
CA GLU A 43 1.69 6.42 20.64
C GLU A 43 0.98 7.51 19.80
N PRO A 44 -0.14 8.09 20.32
CA PRO A 44 -0.98 9.01 19.56
C PRO A 44 -0.31 10.33 19.17
N GLU A 45 0.65 10.80 19.96
CA GLU A 45 1.37 12.05 19.69
C GLU A 45 2.62 11.84 18.82
N GLY A 46 3.17 10.62 18.79
CA GLY A 46 4.42 10.30 18.11
C GLY A 46 4.27 9.58 16.77
N VAL A 47 3.14 8.92 16.51
CA VAL A 47 2.88 8.20 15.25
C VAL A 47 1.69 8.79 14.52
N LYS A 48 1.86 9.05 13.22
CA LYS A 48 0.79 9.52 12.33
C LYS A 48 0.78 8.71 11.05
N VAL A 49 -0.42 8.32 10.60
CA VAL A 49 -0.64 7.57 9.36
C VAL A 49 -1.33 8.51 8.38
N TYR A 50 -0.79 8.59 7.16
CA TYR A 50 -1.34 9.41 6.07
C TYR A 50 -1.67 8.54 4.87
N LYS A 51 -2.70 8.95 4.13
CA LYS A 51 -3.01 8.37 2.83
C LYS A 51 -2.27 9.14 1.75
N ASN A 52 -1.49 8.46 0.92
CA ASN A 52 -1.05 9.00 -0.36
C ASN A 52 -2.06 8.59 -1.44
N SER A 53 -2.70 9.56 -2.10
CA SER A 53 -3.67 9.29 -3.18
C SER A 53 -3.04 9.08 -4.55
N SER A 54 -1.77 9.44 -4.70
CA SER A 54 -1.05 9.32 -5.97
C SER A 54 -0.39 7.94 -6.13
N ASP A 55 -0.12 7.25 -5.02
CA ASP A 55 0.52 5.95 -5.01
C ASP A 55 -0.55 4.86 -4.86
N ILE A 56 -0.65 3.97 -5.85
CA ILE A 56 -1.60 2.86 -5.85
C ILE A 56 -0.81 1.55 -5.90
N MET A 57 -0.99 0.71 -4.88
CA MET A 57 -0.46 -0.65 -4.84
C MET A 57 -1.55 -1.63 -5.21
N VAL A 58 -1.30 -2.47 -6.22
CA VAL A 58 -2.25 -3.47 -6.70
C VAL A 58 -1.59 -4.85 -6.63
N PHE A 59 -2.29 -5.82 -6.06
CA PHE A 59 -1.93 -7.23 -6.12
C PHE A 59 -2.87 -7.94 -7.09
N ILE A 60 -2.31 -8.68 -8.05
CA ILE A 60 -3.07 -9.28 -9.14
C ILE A 60 -2.73 -10.76 -9.20
N GLU A 61 -3.76 -11.57 -9.00
CA GLU A 61 -3.67 -13.01 -9.00
C GLU A 61 -4.52 -13.57 -10.14
N SER A 62 -3.97 -14.56 -10.84
CA SER A 62 -4.65 -15.27 -11.90
C SER A 62 -5.21 -16.59 -11.40
N TRP A 63 -6.33 -17.02 -11.99
CA TRP A 63 -6.83 -18.40 -11.87
C TRP A 63 -5.98 -19.43 -12.65
N GLY A 64 -4.83 -19.03 -13.19
CA GLY A 64 -3.88 -19.87 -13.91
C GLY A 64 -4.16 -20.01 -15.42
N GLN A 65 -5.20 -19.35 -15.95
CA GLN A 65 -5.51 -19.36 -17.39
C GLN A 65 -4.68 -18.35 -18.19
N LEU A 66 -4.30 -17.24 -17.55
CA LEU A 66 -3.54 -16.15 -18.15
C LEU A 66 -2.49 -15.66 -17.17
N ASP A 67 -1.34 -15.23 -17.65
CA ASP A 67 -0.37 -14.58 -16.77
C ASP A 67 -0.94 -13.23 -16.27
N PRO A 68 -0.70 -12.85 -14.99
CA PRO A 68 -1.17 -11.58 -14.44
C PRO A 68 -0.78 -10.36 -15.30
N GLU A 69 0.42 -10.36 -15.88
CA GLU A 69 0.90 -9.30 -16.77
C GLU A 69 0.01 -9.13 -18.02
N VAL A 70 -0.41 -10.25 -18.63
CA VAL A 70 -1.33 -10.26 -19.77
C VAL A 70 -2.70 -9.72 -19.34
N MET A 71 -3.19 -10.12 -18.16
CA MET A 71 -4.48 -9.64 -17.64
C MET A 71 -4.49 -8.12 -17.47
N VAL A 72 -3.45 -7.54 -16.87
CA VAL A 72 -3.34 -6.09 -16.68
C VAL A 72 -3.31 -5.38 -18.03
N THR A 73 -2.42 -5.84 -18.91
CA THR A 73 -2.20 -5.20 -20.20
C THR A 73 -3.47 -5.20 -21.04
N LYS A 74 -4.17 -6.34 -21.13
CA LYS A 74 -5.46 -6.42 -21.82
C LYS A 74 -6.57 -5.62 -21.14
N GLY A 75 -6.59 -5.56 -19.82
CA GLY A 75 -7.52 -4.70 -19.08
C GLY A 75 -7.38 -3.23 -19.45
N VAL A 76 -6.13 -2.73 -19.52
CA VAL A 76 -5.84 -1.35 -19.92
C VAL A 76 -6.19 -1.10 -21.39
N GLU A 77 -5.81 -2.01 -22.30
CA GLU A 77 -6.17 -1.89 -23.73
C GLU A 77 -7.68 -1.77 -23.93
N LEU A 78 -8.47 -2.61 -23.25
CA LEU A 78 -9.93 -2.59 -23.34
C LEU A 78 -10.53 -1.30 -22.78
N LEU A 79 -9.98 -0.79 -21.68
CA LEU A 79 -10.42 0.47 -21.09
C LEU A 79 -10.17 1.64 -22.07
N THR A 80 -8.97 1.73 -22.64
CA THR A 80 -8.62 2.74 -23.64
C THR A 80 -9.54 2.65 -24.85
N GLY A 81 -9.76 1.45 -25.39
CA GLY A 81 -10.66 1.26 -26.54
C GLY A 81 -12.10 1.71 -26.29
N LYS A 82 -12.60 1.57 -25.04
CA LYS A 82 -13.91 2.10 -24.65
C LYS A 82 -13.93 3.63 -24.63
N CYS A 83 -12.87 4.26 -24.11
CA CYS A 83 -12.73 5.71 -24.12
C CYS A 83 -12.71 6.26 -25.55
N ASP A 84 -11.93 5.64 -26.44
CA ASP A 84 -11.87 6.02 -27.86
C ASP A 84 -13.23 5.85 -28.56
N GLY A 85 -13.93 4.76 -28.26
CA GLY A 85 -15.27 4.51 -28.77
C GLY A 85 -16.27 5.57 -28.32
N PHE A 86 -16.21 5.95 -27.04
CA PHE A 86 -17.03 7.02 -26.50
C PHE A 86 -16.72 8.38 -27.14
N GLU A 87 -15.43 8.73 -27.29
CA GLU A 87 -15.01 9.96 -27.96
C GLU A 87 -15.56 10.05 -29.40
N LYS A 88 -15.50 8.96 -30.16
CA LYS A 88 -16.06 8.90 -31.52
C LYS A 88 -17.57 9.09 -31.53
N SER A 89 -18.29 8.52 -30.56
CA SER A 89 -19.74 8.66 -30.46
C SER A 89 -20.20 10.09 -30.17
N LEU A 90 -19.36 10.92 -29.56
CA LEU A 90 -19.64 12.34 -29.31
C LEU A 90 -19.37 13.24 -30.53
N LYS A 91 -18.61 12.76 -31.51
CA LYS A 91 -18.21 13.50 -32.72
C LYS A 91 -19.09 13.18 -33.93
N ALA A 92 -19.99 12.21 -33.82
CA ALA A 92 -20.99 11.84 -34.82
C ALA A 92 -22.29 12.63 -34.60
#